data_AF-K2GWC8-F1
#
_entry.id   AF-K2GWC8-F1
#
_cell.length_a   1.000
_cell.length_b   1.000
_cell.length_c   1.000
_cell.angle_alpha   90.00
_cell.angle_beta   90.00
_cell.angle_gamma   90.00
#
_symmetry.space_group_name_H-M   'P 1'
#
loop_
_entity.id
_entity.type
_entity.pdbx_description
1 polymer ?
#
loop_
_entity_poly.entity_id
_entity_poly.type
_entity_poly.pdbx_seq_one_letter_code
_entity_poly.pdbx_strand_id
1 'polypeptide(L)'
;MDNKVRVNAAISYLFLGELFLLAKSNPNFNHPFIRAHSKNAVKIHLIFFVSIFAYKYFWGFFNFLNFQIPVIQLSINTIITTALFLIFTFMLLRWAYKANSWIGVEDIKIGKDYLKMESELMPWKLTETQKMMYISSYIPFIWLIVAGKYPSEINKYWSKIGWLFSVILVLLILNGHSDILLMFSFLYICYVVYVWLMMIIHTKVIYNLFTKNIPDLSEVYIYFRAWFWYFLDSIGVIFGKKEEVSFENEKNKIIRKDKKFLELAQENFTSASIAFSNKIIFIPVINIIYIPKYIFDKKSIYTVAIAQWLIITASLGAIYYFAESFYTNLQMILIFPIFLWIANLDSNPFYKIPIIFEIYVLLDSLTFWIFSKFKFLKGKKNEVKEVSFKV
;
A
#
# COMPACT_ATOMS: atom_id res chain seq x y z
N MET A 1 21.36 -21.95 -1.64
CA MET A 1 21.74 -20.77 -0.83
C MET A 1 20.48 -20.11 -0.28
N ASP A 2 20.52 -19.55 0.93
CA ASP A 2 19.34 -19.18 1.72
C ASP A 2 18.64 -17.89 1.22
N ASN A 3 17.36 -18.01 0.84
CA ASN A 3 16.50 -16.90 0.43
C ASN A 3 16.40 -15.80 1.50
N LYS A 4 16.52 -16.15 2.78
CA LYS A 4 16.49 -15.21 3.92
C LYS A 4 17.62 -14.18 3.85
N VAL A 5 18.83 -14.62 3.52
CA VAL A 5 20.02 -13.75 3.43
C VAL A 5 19.86 -12.70 2.34
N ARG A 6 19.34 -13.12 1.19
CA ARG A 6 19.04 -12.28 0.04
C ARG A 6 18.00 -11.20 0.37
N VAL A 7 16.88 -11.61 0.95
CA VAL A 7 15.77 -10.70 1.30
C VAL A 7 16.24 -9.67 2.33
N ASN A 8 16.99 -10.10 3.35
CA ASN A 8 17.56 -9.18 4.33
C ASN A 8 18.55 -8.19 3.69
N ALA A 9 19.42 -8.64 2.79
CA ALA A 9 20.31 -7.73 2.07
C ALA A 9 19.56 -6.69 1.23
N ALA A 10 18.49 -7.10 0.52
CA ALA A 10 17.65 -6.18 -0.26
C ALA A 10 16.90 -5.17 0.62
N ILE A 11 16.31 -5.63 1.72
CA ILE A 11 15.54 -4.78 2.65
C ILE A 11 16.44 -3.77 3.38
N SER A 12 17.75 -4.02 3.52
CA SER A 12 18.67 -3.05 4.12
C SER A 12 18.66 -1.66 3.44
N TYR A 13 18.30 -1.59 2.15
CA TYR A 13 18.17 -0.34 1.38
C TYR A 13 16.88 0.43 1.68
N LEU A 14 15.98 -0.08 2.52
CA LEU A 14 14.76 0.59 2.96
C LEU A 14 14.96 1.20 4.37
N PHE A 15 16.05 1.94 4.57
CA PHE A 15 16.41 2.58 5.86
C PHE A 15 16.61 1.61 7.04
N LEU A 16 16.87 0.32 6.76
CA LEU A 16 17.21 -0.67 7.79
C LEU A 16 18.70 -1.01 7.85
N GLY A 17 19.51 -0.51 6.92
CA GLY A 17 20.94 -0.78 6.84
C GLY A 17 21.68 -0.37 8.12
N GLU A 18 21.35 0.81 8.66
CA GLU A 18 21.88 1.33 9.91
C GLU A 18 21.58 0.36 11.07
N LEU A 19 20.32 -0.08 11.15
CA LEU A 19 19.84 -0.99 12.18
C LEU A 19 20.52 -2.36 12.09
N PHE A 20 20.72 -2.89 10.88
CA PHE A 20 21.43 -4.16 10.68
C PHE A 20 22.92 -4.06 11.01
N LEU A 21 23.54 -2.90 10.78
CA LEU A 21 24.92 -2.66 11.20
C LEU A 21 25.06 -2.57 12.72
N LEU A 22 24.06 -2.04 13.43
CA LEU A 22 24.02 -1.96 14.88
C LEU A 22 23.71 -3.32 15.54
N ALA A 23 22.85 -4.14 14.93
CA ALA A 23 22.48 -5.48 15.42
C ALA A 23 23.58 -6.54 15.16
N LYS A 24 24.82 -6.26 15.60
CA LYS A 24 26.00 -7.05 15.21
C LYS A 24 26.00 -8.49 15.69
N SER A 25 25.36 -8.75 16.82
CA SER A 25 25.23 -10.07 17.44
C SER A 25 24.19 -10.96 16.77
N ASN A 26 23.34 -10.43 15.87
CA ASN A 26 22.28 -11.22 15.27
C ASN A 26 22.79 -12.07 14.09
N PRO A 27 22.65 -13.41 14.13
CA PRO A 27 23.12 -14.29 13.06
C PRO A 27 22.42 -14.01 11.72
N ASN A 28 21.18 -13.50 11.74
CA ASN A 28 20.40 -13.18 10.53
C ASN A 28 20.86 -11.90 9.82
N PHE A 29 21.68 -11.07 10.47
CA PHE A 29 22.23 -9.82 9.92
C PHE A 29 23.75 -9.81 9.81
N ASN A 30 24.41 -10.71 10.55
CA ASN A 30 25.86 -10.77 10.57
C ASN A 30 26.47 -11.49 9.34
N HIS A 31 25.64 -12.05 8.45
CA HIS A 31 26.12 -12.64 7.22
C HIS A 31 26.93 -11.63 6.39
N PRO A 32 28.15 -11.95 5.89
CA PRO A 32 29.03 -11.00 5.21
C PRO A 32 28.35 -10.27 4.03
N PHE A 33 27.55 -10.98 3.25
CA PHE A 33 26.75 -10.42 2.16
C PHE A 33 25.78 -9.32 2.63
N ILE A 34 25.03 -9.56 3.71
CA ILE A 34 24.07 -8.59 4.28
C ILE A 34 24.84 -7.38 4.83
N ARG A 35 25.98 -7.60 5.48
CA ARG A 35 26.83 -6.53 6.02
C ARG A 35 27.36 -5.62 4.93
N ALA A 36 27.84 -6.19 3.82
CA ALA A 36 28.36 -5.42 2.68
C ALA A 36 27.25 -4.54 2.08
N HIS A 37 26.07 -5.11 1.83
CA HIS A 37 24.91 -4.36 1.33
C HIS A 37 24.42 -3.31 2.33
N SER A 38 24.39 -3.62 3.63
CA SER A 38 23.99 -2.67 4.68
C SER A 38 24.96 -1.49 4.78
N LYS A 39 26.28 -1.71 4.71
CA LYS A 39 27.27 -0.62 4.64
C LYS A 39 27.05 0.28 3.44
N ASN A 40 26.77 -0.32 2.28
CA ASN A 40 26.48 0.44 1.07
C ASN A 40 25.15 1.20 1.18
N ALA A 41 24.11 0.61 1.78
CA ALA A 41 22.84 1.28 2.05
C ALA A 41 23.02 2.52 2.94
N VAL A 42 23.73 2.37 4.07
CA VAL A 42 24.06 3.49 4.96
C VAL A 42 24.84 4.58 4.25
N LYS A 43 25.80 4.22 3.39
CA LYS A 43 26.54 5.19 2.57
C LYS A 43 25.60 5.99 1.67
N ILE A 44 24.66 5.32 0.99
CA ILE A 44 23.67 5.99 0.12
C ILE A 44 22.74 6.89 0.96
N HIS A 45 22.24 6.41 2.09
CA HIS A 45 21.38 7.22 2.98
C HIS A 45 22.12 8.44 3.54
N LEU A 46 23.39 8.29 3.92
CA LEU A 46 24.21 9.40 4.41
C LEU A 46 24.47 10.44 3.31
N ILE A 47 24.83 9.99 2.10
CA ILE A 47 24.98 10.90 0.95
C ILE A 47 23.66 11.60 0.69
N PHE A 48 22.53 10.90 0.72
CA PHE A 48 21.21 11.50 0.54
C PHE A 48 20.91 12.58 1.57
N PHE A 49 21.11 12.27 2.85
CA PHE A 49 20.87 13.19 3.95
C PHE A 49 21.76 14.43 3.85
N VAL A 50 23.07 14.24 3.62
CA VAL A 50 24.02 15.35 3.47
C VAL A 50 23.71 16.18 2.23
N SER A 51 23.36 15.56 1.09
CA SER A 51 22.98 16.28 -0.12
C SER A 51 21.71 17.10 0.07
N ILE A 52 20.67 16.56 0.71
CA ILE A 52 19.46 17.32 1.03
C ILE A 52 19.76 18.46 2.02
N PHE A 53 20.53 18.17 3.07
CA PHE A 53 20.87 19.16 4.08
C PHE A 53 21.67 20.31 3.47
N ALA A 54 22.72 20.00 2.71
CA ALA A 54 23.54 20.99 2.02
C ALA A 54 22.71 21.79 1.01
N TYR A 55 21.83 21.12 0.25
CA TYR A 55 20.94 21.79 -0.68
C TYR A 55 19.98 22.75 0.02
N LYS A 56 19.31 22.32 1.10
CA LYS A 56 18.37 23.17 1.85
C LYS A 56 19.06 24.33 2.55
N TYR A 57 20.23 24.09 3.15
CA TYR A 57 20.92 25.07 3.98
C TYR A 57 21.72 26.09 3.17
N PHE A 58 22.47 25.64 2.14
CA PHE A 58 23.32 26.53 1.35
C PHE A 58 22.62 27.05 0.10
N TRP A 59 21.79 26.24 -0.56
CA TRP A 59 21.14 26.64 -1.82
C TRP A 59 19.73 27.20 -1.60
N GLY A 60 18.96 26.63 -0.67
CA GLY A 60 17.59 27.07 -0.35
C GLY A 60 17.46 28.52 0.16
N PHE A 61 18.57 29.12 0.62
CA PHE A 61 18.62 30.53 1.04
C PHE A 61 18.64 31.51 -0.15
N PHE A 62 19.06 31.07 -1.34
CA PHE A 62 19.10 31.94 -2.51
C PHE A 62 17.74 32.02 -3.20
N ASN A 63 17.11 33.20 -3.15
CA ASN A 63 15.80 33.49 -3.77
C ASN A 63 15.72 33.16 -5.28
N PHE A 64 16.86 33.05 -5.97
CA PHE A 64 16.94 32.63 -7.37
C PHE A 64 16.40 31.20 -7.63
N LEU A 65 16.51 30.28 -6.68
CA LEU A 65 16.00 28.91 -6.85
C LEU A 65 14.48 28.81 -6.71
N ASN A 66 13.86 29.80 -6.07
CA ASN A 66 12.41 29.92 -5.98
C ASN A 66 11.81 30.61 -7.21
N PHE A 67 12.62 30.94 -8.22
CA PHE A 67 12.13 31.42 -9.50
C PHE A 67 11.23 30.36 -10.14
N GLN A 68 9.97 30.73 -10.37
CA GLN A 68 9.01 29.91 -11.08
C GLN A 68 9.25 30.10 -12.59
N ILE A 69 9.46 28.99 -13.31
CA ILE A 69 9.52 29.03 -14.77
C ILE A 69 8.13 29.43 -15.27
N PRO A 70 7.95 30.59 -15.93
CA PRO A 70 6.62 31.17 -16.18
C PRO A 70 5.65 30.26 -16.95
N VAL A 71 6.18 29.38 -17.82
CA VAL A 71 5.38 28.49 -18.66
C VAL A 71 4.95 27.21 -17.94
N ILE A 72 5.80 26.68 -17.05
CA ILE A 72 5.59 25.38 -16.40
C ILE A 72 5.15 25.58 -14.95
N GLN A 73 5.21 26.79 -14.40
CA GLN A 73 4.92 27.14 -12.99
C GLN A 73 5.72 26.36 -11.93
N LEU A 74 6.63 25.48 -12.35
CA LEU A 74 7.60 24.82 -11.50
C LEU A 74 8.69 25.79 -11.05
N SER A 75 8.93 25.82 -9.74
CA SER A 75 10.16 26.41 -9.22
C SER A 75 11.35 25.54 -9.58
N ILE A 76 12.50 26.16 -9.88
CA ILE A 76 13.77 25.46 -10.07
C ILE A 76 14.07 24.58 -8.85
N ASN A 77 13.71 25.05 -7.66
CA ASN A 77 13.84 24.33 -6.41
C ASN A 77 13.06 22.99 -6.41
N THR A 78 11.81 22.99 -6.87
CA THR A 78 10.98 21.78 -7.00
C THR A 78 11.61 20.78 -7.98
N ILE A 79 12.17 21.26 -9.08
CA ILE A 79 12.82 20.41 -10.10
C ILE A 79 14.06 19.74 -9.51
N ILE A 80 14.95 20.52 -8.88
CA ILE A 80 16.20 20.01 -8.32
C ILE A 80 15.91 19.03 -7.18
N THR A 81 15.01 19.37 -6.26
CA THR A 81 14.65 18.48 -5.14
C THR A 81 14.03 17.17 -5.64
N THR A 82 13.15 17.23 -6.64
CA THR A 82 12.57 16.04 -7.24
C THR A 82 13.62 15.19 -7.96
N ALA A 83 14.51 15.81 -8.74
CA ALA A 83 15.58 15.12 -9.44
C ALA A 83 16.54 14.41 -8.46
N LEU A 84 16.94 15.09 -7.39
CA LEU A 84 17.73 14.49 -6.32
C LEU A 84 17.00 13.28 -5.73
N PHE A 85 15.74 13.46 -5.32
CA PHE A 85 14.94 12.37 -4.74
C PHE A 85 14.82 11.16 -5.68
N LEU A 86 14.59 11.39 -6.98
CA LEU A 86 14.50 10.35 -8.00
C LEU A 86 15.84 9.61 -8.18
N ILE A 87 16.96 10.34 -8.25
CA ILE A 87 18.31 9.75 -8.36
C ILE A 87 18.56 8.84 -7.15
N PHE A 88 18.28 9.31 -5.93
CA PHE A 88 18.48 8.52 -4.72
C PHE A 88 17.57 7.30 -4.67
N THR A 89 16.29 7.47 -5.00
CA THR A 89 15.34 6.37 -5.06
C THR A 89 15.78 5.31 -6.08
N PHE A 90 16.23 5.73 -7.26
CA PHE A 90 16.75 4.81 -8.28
C PHE A 90 18.01 4.08 -7.80
N MET A 91 18.91 4.77 -7.11
CA MET A 91 20.08 4.13 -6.51
C MET A 91 19.68 3.05 -5.49
N LEU A 92 18.76 3.36 -4.57
CA LEU A 92 18.29 2.39 -3.58
C LEU A 92 17.63 1.18 -4.25
N LEU A 93 16.72 1.40 -5.20
CA LEU A 93 16.04 0.31 -5.92
C LEU A 93 17.01 -0.55 -6.72
N ARG A 94 17.97 0.07 -7.42
CA ARG A 94 18.99 -0.65 -8.17
C ARG A 94 19.82 -1.56 -7.27
N TRP A 95 20.22 -1.06 -6.11
CA TRP A 95 21.04 -1.83 -5.17
C TRP A 95 20.25 -2.91 -4.42
N ALA A 96 18.98 -2.64 -4.10
CA ALA A 96 18.06 -3.66 -3.59
C ALA A 96 17.83 -4.79 -4.61
N TYR A 97 17.63 -4.45 -5.89
CA TYR A 97 17.53 -5.44 -6.96
C TYR A 97 18.81 -6.29 -7.07
N LYS A 98 19.99 -5.66 -7.03
CA LYS A 98 21.27 -6.38 -7.08
C LYS A 98 21.49 -7.32 -5.89
N ALA A 99 21.14 -6.87 -4.68
CA ALA A 99 21.13 -7.72 -3.50
C ALA A 99 20.18 -8.91 -3.69
N ASN A 100 19.00 -8.68 -4.28
CA ASN A 100 18.04 -9.73 -4.61
C ASN A 100 18.52 -10.67 -5.77
N SER A 101 19.47 -10.23 -6.58
CA SER A 101 20.07 -11.04 -7.64
C SER A 101 21.40 -11.69 -7.24
N TRP A 102 21.75 -11.67 -5.95
CA TRP A 102 23.01 -12.22 -5.40
C TRP A 102 24.29 -11.57 -5.97
N ILE A 103 24.21 -10.32 -6.42
CA ILE A 103 25.36 -9.60 -6.96
C ILE A 103 26.04 -8.86 -5.82
N GLY A 104 27.30 -9.24 -5.53
CA GLY A 104 28.15 -8.56 -4.54
C GLY A 104 28.41 -7.10 -4.91
N VAL A 105 28.78 -6.29 -3.91
CA VAL A 105 29.03 -4.85 -4.09
C VAL A 105 30.23 -4.59 -5.02
N GLU A 106 31.15 -5.56 -5.13
CA GLU A 106 32.43 -5.44 -5.83
C GLU A 106 32.40 -5.93 -7.31
N ASP A 107 31.42 -6.76 -7.71
CA ASP A 107 31.44 -7.48 -9.01
C ASP A 107 30.69 -6.78 -10.16
N ILE A 108 30.72 -5.45 -10.24
CA ILE A 108 29.76 -4.74 -11.09
C ILE A 108 30.34 -4.36 -12.46
N LYS A 109 29.98 -5.13 -13.49
CA LYS A 109 29.88 -4.65 -14.88
C LYS A 109 28.45 -4.21 -15.17
N ILE A 110 28.30 -3.10 -15.89
CA ILE A 110 27.00 -2.56 -16.32
C ILE A 110 26.51 -3.41 -17.50
N GLY A 111 25.73 -4.45 -17.20
CA GLY A 111 24.98 -5.19 -18.22
C GLY A 111 23.82 -4.35 -18.75
N LYS A 112 23.69 -4.27 -20.08
CA LYS A 112 22.63 -3.54 -20.80
C LYS A 112 21.32 -4.33 -20.92
N ASP A 113 21.19 -5.47 -20.26
CA ASP A 113 20.10 -6.44 -20.52
C ASP A 113 18.73 -6.05 -19.94
N TYR A 114 18.63 -4.94 -19.21
CA TYR A 114 17.36 -4.46 -18.64
C TYR A 114 16.38 -3.89 -19.67
N LEU A 115 16.79 -3.72 -20.93
CA LEU A 115 15.97 -3.14 -22.01
C LEU A 115 15.26 -4.17 -22.89
N LYS A 116 15.52 -5.47 -22.70
CA LYS A 116 14.78 -6.52 -23.43
C LYS A 116 13.52 -6.89 -22.66
N MET A 117 12.53 -6.02 -22.73
CA MET A 117 11.16 -6.33 -22.29
C MET A 117 10.25 -6.24 -23.51
N GLU A 118 9.96 -7.40 -24.10
CA GLU A 118 8.98 -7.51 -25.17
C GLU A 118 7.59 -7.34 -24.58
N SER A 119 6.85 -6.32 -25.04
CA SER A 119 5.41 -6.24 -24.84
C SER A 119 4.75 -7.11 -25.89
N GLU A 120 4.00 -8.12 -25.47
CA GLU A 120 3.22 -8.94 -26.40
C GLU A 120 1.83 -8.31 -26.59
N LEU A 121 1.54 -7.92 -27.83
CA LEU A 121 0.18 -7.58 -28.24
C LEU A 121 -0.57 -8.89 -28.52
N MET A 122 -1.21 -9.45 -27.49
CA MET A 122 -1.98 -10.68 -27.67
C MET A 122 -3.33 -10.35 -28.33
N PRO A 123 -3.68 -11.01 -29.44
CA PRO A 123 -5.04 -10.96 -29.96
C PRO A 123 -5.95 -11.71 -28.96
N TRP A 124 -6.98 -11.03 -28.46
CA TRP A 124 -7.92 -11.62 -27.51
C TRP A 124 -9.32 -11.53 -28.11
N LYS A 125 -9.99 -12.68 -28.29
CA LYS A 125 -11.39 -12.72 -28.72
C LYS A 125 -12.28 -12.33 -27.54
N LEU A 126 -12.50 -11.02 -27.39
CA LEU A 126 -13.35 -10.45 -26.35
C LEU A 126 -14.74 -10.12 -26.90
N THR A 127 -15.77 -10.40 -26.10
CA THR A 127 -17.11 -9.85 -26.35
C THR A 127 -17.13 -8.35 -26.11
N GLU A 128 -18.09 -7.61 -26.69
CA GLU A 128 -18.23 -6.16 -26.47
C GLU A 128 -18.34 -5.81 -24.97
N THR A 129 -19.04 -6.62 -24.20
CA THR A 129 -19.13 -6.49 -22.74
C THR A 129 -17.75 -6.58 -22.08
N GLN A 130 -16.91 -7.54 -22.49
CA GLN A 130 -15.56 -7.69 -21.94
C GLN A 130 -14.63 -6.56 -22.39
N LYS A 131 -14.79 -6.04 -23.61
CA LYS A 131 -14.06 -4.85 -24.08
C LYS A 131 -14.41 -3.63 -23.23
N MET A 132 -15.69 -3.40 -22.95
CA MET A 132 -16.14 -2.31 -22.09
C MET A 132 -15.64 -2.45 -20.65
N MET A 133 -15.62 -3.67 -20.10
CA MET A 133 -15.03 -3.95 -18.79
C MET A 133 -13.53 -3.63 -18.79
N TYR A 134 -12.80 -4.06 -19.82
CA TYR A 134 -11.38 -3.77 -19.96
C TYR A 134 -11.11 -2.26 -20.01
N ILE A 135 -11.79 -1.54 -20.90
CA ILE A 135 -11.69 -0.08 -21.04
C ILE A 135 -11.99 0.63 -19.72
N SER A 136 -13.08 0.26 -19.05
CA SER A 136 -13.50 0.83 -17.76
C SER A 136 -12.50 0.57 -16.64
N SER A 137 -11.74 -0.54 -16.74
CA SER A 137 -10.68 -0.81 -15.77
C SER A 137 -9.61 0.28 -15.80
N TYR A 138 -9.34 0.94 -16.94
CA TYR A 138 -8.36 2.04 -17.02
C TYR A 138 -8.84 3.36 -16.39
N ILE A 139 -10.05 3.43 -15.84
CA ILE A 139 -10.51 4.63 -15.15
C ILE A 139 -10.11 4.52 -13.67
N PRO A 140 -9.40 5.53 -13.09
CA PRO A 140 -9.03 5.53 -11.68
C PRO A 140 -10.24 5.25 -10.77
N PHE A 141 -10.02 4.46 -9.73
CA PHE A 141 -11.04 3.94 -8.80
C PHE A 141 -12.10 3.00 -9.39
N ILE A 142 -12.55 3.19 -10.63
CA ILE A 142 -13.51 2.27 -11.29
C ILE A 142 -12.89 0.88 -11.44
N TRP A 143 -11.57 0.81 -11.67
CA TRP A 143 -10.83 -0.44 -11.72
C TRP A 143 -11.06 -1.35 -10.51
N LEU A 144 -11.27 -0.79 -9.31
CA LEU A 144 -11.56 -1.57 -8.10
C LEU A 144 -12.87 -2.34 -8.23
N ILE A 145 -13.91 -1.65 -8.73
CA ILE A 145 -15.24 -2.22 -8.91
C ILE A 145 -15.21 -3.29 -10.00
N VAL A 146 -14.53 -3.02 -11.11
CA VAL A 146 -14.41 -3.96 -12.25
C VAL A 146 -13.63 -5.20 -11.84
N ALA A 147 -12.49 -5.04 -11.15
CA ALA A 147 -11.66 -6.16 -10.70
C ALA A 147 -12.37 -7.02 -9.64
N GLY A 148 -13.13 -6.40 -8.73
CA GLY A 148 -13.89 -7.11 -7.70
C GLY A 148 -15.08 -7.89 -8.25
N LYS A 149 -15.86 -7.30 -9.17
CA LYS A 149 -17.08 -7.93 -9.71
C LYS A 149 -16.84 -8.88 -10.88
N TYR A 150 -15.80 -8.64 -11.67
CA TYR A 150 -15.54 -9.40 -12.89
C TYR A 150 -14.08 -9.90 -12.90
N PRO A 151 -13.74 -10.91 -12.09
CA PRO A 151 -12.38 -11.42 -12.02
C PRO A 151 -12.00 -12.14 -13.32
N SER A 152 -11.27 -11.46 -14.19
CA SER A 152 -10.62 -12.02 -15.38
C SER A 152 -9.11 -11.86 -15.26
N GLU A 153 -8.32 -12.62 -16.00
CA GLU A 153 -6.86 -12.47 -16.02
C GLU A 153 -6.44 -11.05 -16.43
N ILE A 154 -7.20 -10.43 -17.34
CA ILE A 154 -7.06 -9.01 -17.71
C ILE A 154 -7.31 -8.07 -16.53
N ASN A 155 -8.41 -8.28 -15.79
CA ASN A 155 -8.80 -7.34 -14.74
C ASN A 155 -7.88 -7.48 -13.52
N LYS A 156 -7.39 -8.69 -13.23
CA LYS A 156 -6.33 -8.94 -12.24
C LYS A 156 -5.04 -8.22 -12.63
N TYR A 157 -4.65 -8.32 -13.90
CA TYR A 157 -3.47 -7.65 -14.42
C TYR A 157 -3.54 -6.13 -14.22
N TRP A 158 -4.65 -5.50 -14.61
CA TRP A 158 -4.77 -4.06 -14.48
C TRP A 158 -4.93 -3.60 -13.03
N SER A 159 -5.58 -4.41 -12.18
CA SER A 159 -5.72 -4.12 -10.75
C SER A 159 -4.37 -3.89 -10.04
N LYS A 160 -3.28 -4.49 -10.55
CA LYS A 160 -1.91 -4.31 -10.04
C LYS A 160 -1.33 -2.92 -10.31
N ILE A 161 -1.85 -2.20 -11.30
CA ILE A 161 -1.34 -0.87 -11.69
C ILE A 161 -2.36 0.23 -11.37
N GLY A 162 -3.66 -0.08 -11.46
CA GLY A 162 -4.74 0.87 -11.21
C GLY A 162 -4.64 1.56 -9.84
N TRP A 163 -4.16 0.85 -8.81
CA TRP A 163 -3.99 1.44 -7.47
C TRP A 163 -2.90 2.52 -7.44
N LEU A 164 -1.81 2.37 -8.20
CA LEU A 164 -0.75 3.38 -8.31
C LEU A 164 -1.31 4.67 -8.91
N PHE A 165 -2.08 4.56 -9.99
CA PHE A 165 -2.69 5.71 -10.65
C PHE A 165 -3.77 6.38 -9.79
N SER A 166 -4.59 5.61 -9.08
CA SER A 166 -5.52 6.15 -8.09
C SER A 166 -4.80 6.96 -7.00
N VAL A 167 -3.65 6.49 -6.50
CA VAL A 167 -2.84 7.23 -5.51
C VAL A 167 -2.26 8.51 -6.13
N ILE A 168 -1.69 8.45 -7.34
CA ILE A 168 -1.17 9.63 -8.05
C ILE A 168 -2.26 10.68 -8.23
N LEU A 169 -3.47 10.27 -8.62
CA LEU A 169 -4.61 11.18 -8.80
C LEU A 169 -5.02 11.84 -7.47
N VAL A 170 -5.08 11.09 -6.37
CA VAL A 170 -5.35 11.67 -5.04
C VAL A 170 -4.27 12.69 -4.69
N LEU A 171 -2.99 12.35 -4.87
CA LEU A 171 -1.88 13.25 -4.59
C LEU A 171 -1.91 14.51 -5.46
N LEU A 172 -2.34 14.42 -6.73
CA LEU A 172 -2.47 15.57 -7.63
C LEU A 172 -3.46 16.59 -7.05
N ILE A 173 -4.60 16.11 -6.57
CA ILE A 173 -5.68 16.96 -6.05
C ILE A 173 -5.29 17.52 -4.68
N LEU A 174 -4.66 16.71 -3.82
CA LEU A 174 -4.16 17.16 -2.52
C LEU A 174 -3.14 18.29 -2.63
N ASN A 175 -2.22 18.18 -3.60
CA ASN A 175 -1.15 19.16 -3.79
C ASN A 175 -1.56 20.34 -4.70
N GLY A 176 -2.85 20.51 -5.00
CA GLY A 176 -3.34 21.66 -5.77
C GLY A 176 -2.77 21.74 -7.19
N HIS A 177 -2.61 20.59 -7.86
CA HIS A 177 -2.09 20.46 -9.23
C HIS A 177 -0.58 20.72 -9.39
N SER A 178 0.25 20.01 -8.62
CA SER A 178 1.70 19.93 -8.90
C SER A 178 1.96 19.57 -10.37
N ASP A 179 2.79 20.34 -11.07
CA ASP A 179 3.04 20.15 -12.51
C ASP A 179 3.65 18.78 -12.84
N ILE A 180 4.41 18.21 -11.91
CA ILE A 180 4.97 16.86 -12.06
C ILE A 180 3.85 15.81 -12.03
N LEU A 181 2.92 15.95 -11.09
CA LEU A 181 1.75 15.07 -11.00
C LEU A 181 0.81 15.30 -12.19
N LEU A 182 0.72 16.53 -12.71
CA LEU A 182 -0.04 16.86 -13.91
C LEU A 182 0.57 16.19 -15.14
N MET A 183 1.90 16.25 -15.29
CA MET A 183 2.63 15.56 -16.35
C MET A 183 2.42 14.04 -16.28
N PHE A 184 2.53 13.44 -15.09
CA PHE A 184 2.22 12.00 -14.92
C PHE A 184 0.77 11.67 -15.26
N SER A 185 -0.18 12.53 -14.90
CA SER A 185 -1.60 12.34 -15.22
C SER A 185 -1.87 12.49 -16.72
N PHE A 186 -1.18 13.42 -17.39
CA PHE A 186 -1.26 13.58 -18.84
C PHE A 186 -0.70 12.35 -19.57
N LEU A 187 0.49 11.89 -19.19
CA LEU A 187 1.08 10.66 -19.74
C LEU A 187 0.15 9.46 -19.53
N TYR A 188 -0.51 9.38 -18.37
CA TYR A 188 -1.51 8.38 -18.09
C TYR A 188 -2.72 8.48 -19.03
N ILE A 189 -3.29 9.68 -19.23
CA ILE A 189 -4.41 9.89 -20.16
C ILE A 189 -4.02 9.47 -21.57
N CYS A 190 -2.84 9.87 -22.06
CA CYS A 190 -2.34 9.42 -23.37
C CYS A 190 -2.24 7.90 -23.47
N TYR A 191 -1.73 7.25 -22.42
CA TYR A 191 -1.66 5.79 -22.35
C TYR A 191 -3.04 5.12 -22.35
N VAL A 192 -3.99 5.66 -21.59
CA VAL A 192 -5.38 5.16 -21.54
C VAL A 192 -6.05 5.28 -22.91
N VAL A 193 -5.94 6.44 -23.56
CA VAL A 193 -6.47 6.67 -24.92
C VAL A 193 -5.84 5.69 -25.91
N TYR A 194 -4.51 5.49 -25.84
CA TYR A 194 -3.83 4.50 -26.67
C TYR A 194 -4.38 3.08 -26.46
N VAL A 195 -4.53 2.65 -25.20
CA VAL A 195 -5.10 1.34 -24.87
C VAL A 195 -6.52 1.19 -25.40
N TRP A 196 -7.35 2.22 -25.25
CA TRP A 196 -8.73 2.23 -25.73
C TRP A 196 -8.78 2.09 -27.25
N LEU A 197 -7.97 2.84 -27.99
CA LEU A 197 -7.87 2.72 -29.44
C LEU A 197 -7.41 1.32 -29.87
N MET A 198 -6.39 0.76 -29.21
CA MET A 198 -5.92 -0.60 -29.49
C MET A 198 -6.98 -1.67 -29.22
N MET A 199 -7.81 -1.49 -28.18
CA MET A 199 -8.90 -2.41 -27.88
C MET A 199 -10.07 -2.29 -28.87
N ILE A 200 -10.51 -1.06 -29.16
CA ILE A 200 -11.68 -0.80 -30.01
C ILE A 200 -11.37 -1.15 -31.47
N ILE A 201 -10.24 -0.68 -32.00
CA ILE A 201 -9.89 -0.81 -33.43
C ILE A 201 -9.28 -2.17 -33.73
N HIS A 202 -8.35 -2.63 -32.89
CA HIS A 202 -7.54 -3.81 -33.18
C HIS A 202 -7.91 -5.04 -32.36
N THR A 203 -8.81 -4.94 -31.38
CA THR A 203 -9.15 -6.04 -30.43
C THR A 203 -7.92 -6.66 -29.77
N LYS A 204 -6.89 -5.83 -29.55
CA LYS A 204 -5.62 -6.25 -28.95
C LYS A 204 -5.54 -5.75 -27.52
N VAL A 205 -5.07 -6.63 -26.64
CA VAL A 205 -4.79 -6.33 -25.24
C VAL A 205 -3.31 -6.03 -25.11
N ILE A 206 -2.96 -5.01 -24.33
CA ILE A 206 -1.57 -4.70 -24.04
C ILE A 206 -1.17 -5.52 -22.81
N TYR A 207 -0.41 -6.59 -23.04
CA TYR A 207 0.19 -7.38 -21.97
C TYR A 207 1.67 -7.02 -21.86
N ASN A 208 2.06 -6.46 -20.71
CA ASN A 208 3.43 -6.16 -20.37
C ASN A 208 3.87 -7.10 -19.24
N LEU A 209 4.83 -7.96 -19.54
CA LEU A 209 5.47 -8.88 -18.59
C LEU A 209 5.99 -8.18 -17.32
N PHE A 210 6.35 -6.90 -17.40
CA PHE A 210 6.77 -6.09 -16.25
C PHE A 210 5.74 -6.08 -15.12
N THR A 211 4.46 -6.02 -15.47
CA THR A 211 3.38 -5.80 -14.51
C THR A 211 3.00 -7.08 -13.76
N LYS A 212 3.39 -8.26 -14.27
CA LYS A 212 3.26 -9.54 -13.57
C LYS A 212 3.94 -9.49 -12.20
N ASN A 213 5.07 -8.78 -12.13
CA ASN A 213 5.89 -8.62 -10.94
C ASN A 213 5.42 -7.47 -10.02
N ILE A 214 4.47 -6.63 -10.47
CA ILE A 214 3.91 -5.59 -9.63
C ILE A 214 2.95 -6.27 -8.63
N PRO A 215 3.13 -6.04 -7.32
CA PRO A 215 2.22 -6.58 -6.32
C PRO A 215 0.85 -5.90 -6.43
N ASP A 216 -0.20 -6.68 -6.19
CA ASP A 216 -1.55 -6.10 -6.06
C ASP A 216 -1.70 -5.33 -4.74
N LEU A 217 -2.80 -4.60 -4.59
CA LEU A 217 -3.03 -3.77 -3.41
C LEU A 217 -3.08 -4.59 -2.09
N SER A 218 -3.57 -5.83 -2.13
CA SER A 218 -3.63 -6.71 -0.96
C SER A 218 -2.23 -7.17 -0.56
N GLU A 219 -1.42 -7.56 -1.54
CA GLU A 219 -0.01 -7.91 -1.36
C GLU A 219 0.79 -6.72 -0.81
N VAL A 220 0.64 -5.53 -1.40
CA VAL A 220 1.28 -4.29 -0.93
C VAL A 220 0.93 -4.03 0.53
N TYR A 221 -0.34 -4.19 0.91
CA TYR A 221 -0.78 -4.00 2.28
C TYR A 221 -0.14 -4.99 3.25
N ILE A 222 -0.04 -6.26 2.88
CA ILE A 222 0.65 -7.29 3.68
C ILE A 222 2.12 -6.96 3.83
N TYR A 223 2.81 -6.59 2.73
CA TYR A 223 4.21 -6.20 2.76
C TYR A 223 4.46 -4.99 3.65
N PHE A 224 3.61 -3.97 3.57
CA PHE A 224 3.71 -2.77 4.40
C PHE A 224 3.59 -3.11 5.90
N ARG A 225 2.60 -3.93 6.27
CA ARG A 225 2.44 -4.37 7.67
C ARG A 225 3.59 -5.24 8.15
N ALA A 226 4.05 -6.17 7.31
CA ALA A 226 5.19 -7.02 7.61
C ALA A 226 6.44 -6.18 7.85
N TRP A 227 6.67 -5.16 7.00
CA TRP A 227 7.79 -4.24 7.14
C TRP A 227 7.71 -3.45 8.46
N PHE A 228 6.54 -2.93 8.83
CA PHE A 228 6.37 -2.20 10.09
C PHE A 228 6.68 -3.07 11.32
N TRP A 229 6.11 -4.27 11.41
CA TRP A 229 6.39 -5.18 12.54
C TRP A 229 7.84 -5.66 12.54
N TYR A 230 8.40 -5.94 11.38
CA TYR A 230 9.79 -6.32 11.24
C TYR A 230 10.75 -5.20 11.65
N PHE A 231 10.42 -3.95 11.37
CA PHE A 231 11.17 -2.78 11.85
C PHE A 231 11.16 -2.71 13.38
N LEU A 232 9.98 -2.78 14.01
CA LEU A 232 9.87 -2.78 15.48
C LEU A 232 10.62 -3.95 16.12
N ASP A 233 10.54 -5.12 15.51
CA ASP A 233 11.22 -6.32 15.99
C ASP A 233 12.75 -6.22 15.83
N SER A 234 13.22 -5.58 14.75
CA SER A 234 14.64 -5.28 14.53
C SER A 234 15.18 -4.32 15.59
N ILE A 235 14.38 -3.33 16.01
CA ILE A 235 14.71 -2.48 17.17
C ILE A 235 14.81 -3.33 18.44
N GLY A 236 13.87 -4.26 18.66
CA GLY A 236 13.91 -5.19 19.78
C GLY A 236 15.18 -6.03 19.83
N VAL A 237 15.70 -6.48 18.67
CA VAL A 237 16.99 -7.17 18.57
C VAL A 237 18.15 -6.26 18.97
N ILE A 238 18.16 -5.01 18.51
CA ILE A 238 19.22 -4.04 18.84
C ILE A 238 19.32 -3.82 20.36
N PHE A 239 18.17 -3.77 21.04
CA PHE A 239 18.11 -3.63 22.50
C PHE A 239 18.17 -4.96 23.27
N GLY A 240 18.52 -6.07 22.62
CA GLY A 240 18.68 -7.38 23.27
C GLY A 240 17.38 -7.99 23.80
N LYS A 241 16.21 -7.48 23.40
CA LYS A 241 14.89 -8.02 23.80
C LYS A 241 14.45 -9.22 22.96
N LYS A 242 15.10 -9.45 21.80
CA LYS A 242 14.82 -10.54 20.87
C LYS A 242 16.12 -11.10 20.30
N GLU A 243 16.18 -12.42 20.13
CA GLU A 243 17.37 -13.11 19.60
C GLU A 243 17.39 -13.14 18.07
N GLU A 244 16.23 -13.32 17.43
CA GLU A 244 16.12 -13.45 15.98
C GLU A 244 14.90 -12.75 15.40
N VAL A 245 15.06 -12.25 14.17
CA VAL A 245 13.97 -11.71 13.36
C VAL A 245 14.05 -12.22 11.91
N SER A 246 12.90 -12.34 11.27
CA SER A 246 12.76 -12.77 9.88
C SER A 246 11.54 -12.10 9.25
N PHE A 247 11.77 -11.36 8.18
CA PHE A 247 10.70 -10.68 7.44
C PHE A 247 9.66 -11.69 6.91
N GLU A 248 10.12 -12.82 6.39
CA GLU A 248 9.25 -13.88 5.86
C GLU A 248 8.37 -14.49 6.96
N ASN A 249 8.89 -14.63 8.18
CA ASN A 249 8.11 -15.12 9.31
C ASN A 249 7.03 -14.12 9.73
N GLU A 250 7.35 -12.83 9.79
CA GLU A 250 6.35 -11.78 10.10
C GLU A 250 5.27 -11.69 9.01
N LYS A 251 5.65 -11.80 7.73
CA LYS A 251 4.70 -11.88 6.61
C LYS A 251 3.74 -13.07 6.77
N ASN A 252 4.28 -14.27 6.99
CA ASN A 252 3.47 -15.49 7.14
C ASN A 252 2.58 -15.46 8.39
N LYS A 253 3.05 -14.86 9.48
CA LYS A 253 2.28 -14.63 10.70
C LYS A 253 1.09 -13.70 10.46
N ILE A 254 1.27 -12.62 9.69
CA ILE A 254 0.18 -11.72 9.28
C ILE A 254 -0.86 -12.47 8.46
N ILE A 255 -0.44 -13.21 7.42
CA ILE A 255 -1.34 -14.00 6.57
C ILE A 255 -2.17 -14.99 7.40
N ARG A 256 -1.51 -15.74 8.30
CA ARG A 256 -2.20 -16.68 9.21
C ARG A 256 -3.18 -15.98 10.14
N LYS A 257 -2.82 -14.81 10.66
CA LYS A 257 -3.69 -14.02 11.56
C LYS A 257 -4.92 -13.51 10.82
N ASP A 258 -4.78 -13.07 9.58
CA ASP A 258 -5.90 -12.59 8.77
C ASP A 258 -6.82 -13.72 8.33
N LYS A 259 -6.27 -14.88 7.94
CA LYS A 259 -7.06 -16.08 7.63
C LYS A 259 -7.88 -16.53 8.85
N LYS A 260 -7.23 -16.69 10.01
CA LYS A 260 -7.91 -17.08 11.26
C LYS A 260 -8.97 -16.08 11.70
N PHE A 261 -8.75 -14.79 11.46
CA PHE A 261 -9.77 -13.78 11.74
C PHE A 261 -11.00 -13.97 10.87
N LEU A 262 -10.81 -14.21 9.56
CA LEU A 262 -11.92 -14.40 8.63
C LEU A 262 -12.76 -15.63 9.01
N GLU A 263 -12.11 -16.76 9.31
CA GLU A 263 -12.76 -17.99 9.79
C GLU A 263 -13.61 -17.71 11.04
N LEU A 264 -13.01 -17.10 12.07
CA LEU A 264 -13.72 -16.76 13.30
C LEU A 264 -14.85 -15.74 13.08
N ALA A 265 -14.70 -14.78 12.16
CA ALA A 265 -15.74 -13.81 11.86
C ALA A 265 -16.95 -14.49 11.19
N GLN A 266 -16.71 -15.38 10.23
CA GLN A 266 -17.76 -16.13 9.53
C GLN A 266 -18.53 -17.07 10.47
N GLU A 267 -17.85 -17.71 11.43
CA GLU A 267 -18.48 -18.60 12.41
C GLU A 267 -19.37 -17.85 13.42
N ASN A 268 -19.04 -16.60 13.72
CA ASN A 268 -19.63 -15.88 14.85
C ASN A 268 -20.60 -14.78 14.46
N PHE A 269 -20.47 -14.23 13.25
CA PHE A 269 -21.38 -13.21 12.72
C PHE A 269 -22.18 -13.82 11.55
N THR A 270 -23.49 -13.96 11.74
CA THR A 270 -24.39 -14.62 10.79
C THR A 270 -25.61 -13.78 10.41
N SER A 271 -25.88 -12.69 11.14
CA SER A 271 -27.06 -11.85 10.91
C SER A 271 -26.84 -10.89 9.72
N ALA A 272 -27.55 -11.12 8.62
CA ALA A 272 -27.47 -10.29 7.42
C ALA A 272 -28.46 -9.11 7.41
N SER A 273 -29.42 -9.03 8.33
CA SER A 273 -30.56 -8.10 8.26
C SER A 273 -30.17 -6.64 8.56
N ILE A 274 -30.15 -5.76 7.56
CA ILE A 274 -29.84 -4.34 7.72
C ILE A 274 -31.08 -3.49 7.44
N ALA A 275 -31.24 -2.37 8.17
CA ALA A 275 -32.39 -1.48 8.03
C ALA A 275 -32.45 -0.79 6.66
N PHE A 276 -31.29 -0.54 6.05
CA PHE A 276 -31.15 0.11 4.74
C PHE A 276 -30.12 -0.65 3.89
N SER A 277 -29.97 -0.28 2.62
CA SER A 277 -29.04 -0.93 1.70
C SER A 277 -27.61 -0.96 2.25
N ASN A 278 -26.96 -2.11 2.13
CA ASN A 278 -25.57 -2.31 2.55
C ASN A 278 -24.65 -1.26 1.91
N LYS A 279 -24.96 -0.80 0.69
CA LYS A 279 -24.29 0.27 -0.06
C LYS A 279 -24.29 1.65 0.61
N ILE A 280 -25.18 1.90 1.57
CA ILE A 280 -25.26 3.17 2.29
C ILE A 280 -24.29 3.21 3.48
N ILE A 281 -23.77 2.06 3.95
CA ILE A 281 -22.92 1.99 5.15
C ILE A 281 -21.67 2.89 5.06
N PHE A 282 -21.18 3.21 3.85
CA PHE A 282 -19.96 4.02 3.67
C PHE A 282 -20.21 5.42 3.12
N ILE A 283 -21.47 5.87 3.02
CA ILE A 283 -21.75 7.29 2.74
C ILE A 283 -21.52 8.05 4.04
N PRO A 284 -20.47 8.89 4.16
CA PRO A 284 -20.17 9.55 5.41
C PRO A 284 -21.38 10.35 5.93
N VAL A 285 -21.54 10.43 7.25
CA VAL A 285 -22.64 11.12 7.95
C VAL A 285 -23.99 10.40 7.88
N ILE A 286 -24.49 10.03 6.69
CA ILE A 286 -25.83 9.41 6.52
C ILE A 286 -25.96 8.13 7.32
N ASN A 287 -24.88 7.41 7.40
CA ASN A 287 -24.82 6.04 7.82
C ASN A 287 -24.59 5.91 9.36
N ILE A 288 -24.60 7.06 10.09
CA ILE A 288 -24.83 7.12 11.55
C ILE A 288 -26.08 6.32 11.94
N ILE A 289 -27.06 6.19 11.04
CA ILE A 289 -28.24 5.32 11.19
C ILE A 289 -27.91 3.85 11.51
N TYR A 290 -26.68 3.39 11.23
CA TYR A 290 -26.23 2.02 11.53
C TYR A 290 -25.63 1.86 12.93
N ILE A 291 -25.43 2.95 13.69
CA ILE A 291 -24.92 2.89 15.08
C ILE A 291 -25.83 2.02 15.98
N PRO A 292 -27.17 2.18 15.98
CA PRO A 292 -28.05 1.30 16.76
C PRO A 292 -27.83 -0.17 16.41
N LYS A 293 -27.71 -0.49 15.11
CA LYS A 293 -27.44 -1.87 14.69
C LYS A 293 -26.06 -2.37 15.19
N TYR A 294 -25.04 -1.52 15.13
CA TYR A 294 -23.73 -1.84 15.67
C TYR A 294 -23.79 -2.13 17.17
N ILE A 295 -24.61 -1.43 17.93
CA ILE A 295 -24.74 -1.63 19.39
C ILE A 295 -25.60 -2.87 19.71
N PHE A 296 -26.76 -3.00 19.09
CA PHE A 296 -27.77 -4.00 19.48
C PHE A 296 -27.60 -5.36 18.78
N ASP A 297 -27.22 -5.40 17.50
CA ASP A 297 -27.06 -6.67 16.77
C ASP A 297 -25.61 -7.18 16.88
N LYS A 298 -25.35 -7.93 17.95
CA LYS A 298 -24.03 -8.52 18.23
C LYS A 298 -23.56 -9.54 17.19
N LYS A 299 -24.45 -10.08 16.35
CA LYS A 299 -24.13 -11.11 15.34
C LYS A 299 -24.14 -10.57 13.90
N SER A 300 -24.26 -9.26 13.69
CA SER A 300 -24.29 -8.66 12.35
C SER A 300 -23.03 -8.96 11.53
N ILE A 301 -23.20 -9.49 10.32
CA ILE A 301 -22.09 -9.71 9.35
C ILE A 301 -21.40 -8.40 8.95
N TYR A 302 -22.12 -7.27 9.05
CA TYR A 302 -21.62 -5.94 8.69
C TYR A 302 -20.90 -5.24 9.84
N THR A 303 -20.66 -5.90 10.96
CA THR A 303 -20.02 -5.28 12.14
C THR A 303 -18.67 -4.64 11.79
N VAL A 304 -17.82 -5.36 11.05
CA VAL A 304 -16.49 -4.88 10.64
C VAL A 304 -16.59 -3.72 9.65
N ALA A 305 -17.56 -3.79 8.73
CA ALA A 305 -17.85 -2.72 7.78
C ALA A 305 -18.30 -1.44 8.49
N ILE A 306 -19.26 -1.53 9.43
CA ILE A 306 -19.76 -0.38 10.19
C ILE A 306 -18.66 0.24 11.07
N ALA A 307 -17.83 -0.57 11.72
CA ALA A 307 -16.74 -0.07 12.56
C ALA A 307 -15.68 0.70 11.75
N GLN A 308 -15.25 0.15 10.61
CA GLN A 308 -14.29 0.82 9.73
C GLN A 308 -14.85 2.11 9.15
N TRP A 309 -16.15 2.14 8.85
CA TRP A 309 -16.76 3.38 8.42
C TRP A 309 -16.78 4.45 9.54
N LEU A 310 -17.08 4.08 10.80
CA LEU A 310 -17.13 5.07 11.90
C LEU A 310 -15.83 5.88 11.96
N ILE A 311 -14.71 5.24 11.61
CA ILE A 311 -13.40 5.87 11.49
C ILE A 311 -13.30 6.78 10.28
N ILE A 312 -13.85 6.40 9.13
CA ILE A 312 -13.90 7.28 7.95
C ILE A 312 -14.69 8.55 8.28
N THR A 313 -15.84 8.44 8.95
CA THR A 313 -16.61 9.63 9.36
C THR A 313 -15.92 10.42 10.47
N ALA A 314 -15.28 9.77 11.44
CA ALA A 314 -14.44 10.48 12.41
C ALA A 314 -13.26 11.20 11.73
N SER A 315 -12.64 10.59 10.72
CA SER A 315 -11.56 11.19 9.94
C SER A 315 -12.05 12.39 9.13
N LEU A 316 -13.25 12.30 8.52
CA LEU A 316 -13.88 13.44 7.85
C LEU A 316 -14.15 14.59 8.84
N GLY A 317 -14.67 14.28 10.03
CA GLY A 317 -14.88 15.26 11.10
C GLY A 317 -13.57 15.90 11.57
N ALA A 318 -12.50 15.11 11.72
CA ALA A 318 -11.18 15.62 12.06
C ALA A 318 -10.61 16.52 10.95
N ILE A 319 -10.73 16.11 9.68
CA ILE A 319 -10.32 16.94 8.54
C ILE A 319 -11.07 18.28 8.56
N TYR A 320 -12.39 18.25 8.78
CA TYR A 320 -13.19 19.47 8.89
C TYR A 320 -12.74 20.36 10.05
N TYR A 321 -12.50 19.76 11.22
CA TYR A 321 -12.04 20.50 12.40
C TYR A 321 -10.66 21.16 12.19
N PHE A 322 -9.69 20.43 11.63
CA PHE A 322 -8.33 20.94 11.43
C PHE A 322 -8.17 21.87 10.22
N ALA A 323 -8.97 21.67 9.17
CA ALA A 323 -8.90 22.49 7.96
C ALA A 323 -9.91 23.66 7.96
N GLU A 324 -10.76 23.75 8.98
CA GLU A 324 -11.84 24.74 9.16
C GLU A 324 -12.77 24.89 7.93
N SER A 325 -12.82 23.87 7.06
CA SER A 325 -13.53 23.96 5.78
C SER A 325 -14.01 22.60 5.27
N PHE A 326 -15.24 22.59 4.75
CA PHE A 326 -15.82 21.46 4.02
C PHE A 326 -15.28 21.32 2.59
N TYR A 327 -14.50 22.28 2.09
CA TYR A 327 -14.00 22.29 0.70
C TYR A 327 -12.52 21.94 0.60
N THR A 328 -11.93 21.36 1.64
CA THR A 328 -10.52 20.97 1.60
C THR A 328 -10.28 19.76 0.72
N ASN A 329 -9.26 19.85 -0.15
CA ASN A 329 -8.81 18.74 -0.98
C ASN A 329 -8.38 17.52 -0.16
N LEU A 330 -8.06 17.69 1.14
CA LEU A 330 -7.72 16.60 2.06
C LEU A 330 -8.79 15.50 2.12
N GLN A 331 -10.06 15.84 1.90
CA GLN A 331 -11.16 14.87 1.90
C GLN A 331 -11.01 13.80 0.80
N MET A 332 -10.25 14.08 -0.27
CA MET A 332 -10.01 13.14 -1.37
C MET A 332 -9.30 11.86 -0.93
N ILE A 333 -8.55 11.90 0.19
CA ILE A 333 -7.93 10.70 0.78
C ILE A 333 -9.00 9.65 1.14
N LEU A 334 -10.22 10.08 1.49
CA LEU A 334 -11.31 9.20 1.90
C LEU A 334 -11.99 8.49 0.72
N ILE A 335 -11.76 8.92 -0.53
CA ILE A 335 -12.34 8.27 -1.71
C ILE A 335 -11.78 6.85 -1.88
N PHE A 336 -10.48 6.66 -1.67
CA PHE A 336 -9.83 5.37 -1.82
C PHE A 336 -10.43 4.26 -0.92
N PRO A 337 -10.58 4.45 0.41
CA PRO A 337 -11.23 3.45 1.26
C PRO A 337 -12.72 3.24 0.92
N ILE A 338 -13.44 4.28 0.46
CA ILE A 338 -14.85 4.14 0.04
C ILE A 338 -14.97 3.21 -1.18
N PHE A 339 -14.16 3.42 -2.23
CA PHE A 339 -14.20 2.57 -3.43
C PHE A 339 -13.75 1.14 -3.14
N LEU A 340 -12.73 0.96 -2.29
CA LEU A 340 -12.30 -0.38 -1.85
C LEU A 340 -13.45 -1.15 -1.20
N TRP A 341 -14.27 -0.46 -0.42
CA TRP A 341 -15.41 -1.07 0.20
C TRP A 341 -16.51 -1.42 -0.81
N ILE A 342 -16.89 -0.50 -1.70
CA ILE A 342 -17.92 -0.76 -2.73
C ILE A 342 -17.55 -2.01 -3.55
N ALA A 343 -16.26 -2.20 -3.82
CA ALA A 343 -15.75 -3.33 -4.58
C ALA A 343 -15.81 -4.68 -3.84
N ASN A 344 -15.76 -4.68 -2.50
CA ASN A 344 -15.55 -5.90 -1.70
C ASN A 344 -16.71 -6.26 -0.76
N LEU A 345 -17.64 -5.36 -0.48
CA LEU A 345 -18.68 -5.61 0.54
C LEU A 345 -19.56 -6.82 0.21
N ASP A 346 -20.01 -6.93 -1.04
CA ASP A 346 -20.94 -7.97 -1.46
C ASP A 346 -20.26 -9.36 -1.46
N SER A 347 -18.96 -9.41 -1.74
CA SER A 347 -18.17 -10.66 -1.77
C SER A 347 -17.58 -11.03 -0.42
N ASN A 348 -17.20 -10.04 0.39
CA ASN A 348 -16.60 -10.22 1.71
C ASN A 348 -16.96 -9.05 2.66
N PRO A 349 -18.06 -9.18 3.42
CA PRO A 349 -18.47 -8.17 4.42
C PRO A 349 -17.45 -7.93 5.54
N PHE A 350 -16.49 -8.85 5.73
CA PHE A 350 -15.42 -8.76 6.71
C PHE A 350 -14.11 -8.21 6.13
N TYR A 351 -14.15 -7.68 4.89
CA TYR A 351 -12.98 -7.09 4.25
C TYR A 351 -12.36 -5.98 5.11
N LYS A 352 -11.05 -6.07 5.30
CA LYS A 352 -10.26 -5.10 6.06
C LYS A 352 -9.69 -4.08 5.10
N ILE A 353 -10.25 -2.89 5.09
CA ILE A 353 -9.73 -1.76 4.34
C ILE A 353 -8.36 -1.41 4.93
N PRO A 354 -7.30 -1.43 4.10
CA PRO A 354 -5.96 -1.02 4.51
C PRO A 354 -5.96 0.31 5.26
N ILE A 355 -5.12 0.40 6.30
CA ILE A 355 -4.95 1.59 7.16
C ILE A 355 -6.18 1.87 8.05
N ILE A 356 -7.40 1.94 7.50
CA ILE A 356 -8.63 2.18 8.26
C ILE A 356 -8.84 1.11 9.33
N PHE A 357 -8.64 -0.17 8.99
CA PHE A 357 -8.73 -1.26 9.95
C PHE A 357 -7.63 -1.19 11.03
N GLU A 358 -6.44 -0.69 10.72
CA GLU A 358 -5.37 -0.56 11.71
C GLU A 358 -5.65 0.62 12.66
N ILE A 359 -6.19 1.73 12.15
CA ILE A 359 -6.70 2.83 12.97
C ILE A 359 -7.81 2.31 13.91
N TYR A 360 -8.70 1.44 13.42
CA TYR A 360 -9.72 0.80 14.25
C TYR A 360 -9.10 0.04 15.41
N VAL A 361 -8.14 -0.83 15.11
CA VAL A 361 -7.47 -1.65 16.14
C VAL A 361 -6.73 -0.80 17.15
N LEU A 362 -6.09 0.29 16.71
CA LEU A 362 -5.43 1.25 17.59
C LEU A 362 -6.44 1.96 18.49
N LEU A 363 -7.54 2.49 17.94
CA LEU A 363 -8.58 3.17 18.71
C LEU A 363 -9.29 2.23 19.69
N ASP A 364 -9.59 0.99 19.31
CA ASP A 364 -10.16 -0.02 20.22
C ASP A 364 -9.21 -0.32 21.39
N SER A 365 -7.89 -0.32 21.13
CA SER A 365 -6.88 -0.50 22.18
C SER A 365 -6.76 0.70 23.14
N LEU A 366 -6.94 1.93 22.63
CA LEU A 366 -6.81 3.17 23.40
C LEU A 366 -8.10 3.54 24.16
N THR A 367 -9.27 3.22 23.62
CA THR A 367 -10.58 3.53 24.23
C THR A 367 -10.99 2.54 25.33
N PHE A 368 -10.04 1.87 25.98
CA PHE A 368 -10.29 0.86 27.01
C PHE A 368 -11.37 -0.15 26.61
N TRP A 369 -11.44 -0.53 25.33
CA TRP A 369 -12.27 -1.63 24.83
C TRP A 369 -13.78 -1.35 24.90
N ILE A 370 -14.19 -0.07 24.81
CA ILE A 370 -15.61 0.33 24.76
C ILE A 370 -16.32 -0.17 23.49
N PHE A 371 -15.58 -0.43 22.39
CA PHE A 371 -16.13 -0.91 21.10
C PHE A 371 -16.00 -2.44 20.89
N SER A 372 -15.84 -3.20 21.97
CA SER A 372 -15.26 -4.55 22.01
C SER A 372 -16.10 -5.74 21.51
N LYS A 373 -16.72 -5.66 20.33
CA LYS A 373 -17.13 -6.89 19.63
C LYS A 373 -15.92 -7.77 19.26
N PHE A 374 -14.72 -7.19 19.18
CA PHE A 374 -13.47 -7.95 19.05
C PHE A 374 -13.08 -8.73 20.32
N LYS A 375 -13.56 -8.35 21.52
CA LYS A 375 -13.38 -9.12 22.76
C LYS A 375 -14.19 -10.41 22.76
N PHE A 376 -15.34 -10.47 22.07
CA PHE A 376 -16.07 -11.72 21.85
C PHE A 376 -15.22 -12.73 21.05
N LEU A 377 -14.58 -12.28 19.97
CA LEU A 377 -13.68 -13.14 19.18
C LEU A 377 -12.37 -13.46 19.90
N LYS A 378 -11.82 -12.52 20.68
CA LYS A 378 -10.59 -12.73 21.47
C LYS A 378 -10.85 -13.63 22.69
N GLY A 379 -12.04 -13.57 23.28
CA GLY A 379 -12.52 -14.45 24.36
C GLY A 379 -12.69 -15.89 23.90
N LYS A 380 -13.38 -16.12 22.77
CA LYS A 380 -13.45 -17.46 22.15
C LYS A 380 -12.08 -18.01 21.74
N LYS A 381 -11.14 -17.15 21.36
CA LYS A 381 -9.75 -17.54 21.05
C LYS A 381 -8.99 -18.06 22.29
N ASN A 382 -9.40 -17.66 23.49
CA ASN A 382 -8.87 -18.18 24.75
C ASN A 382 -9.60 -19.45 25.20
N GLU A 383 -10.92 -19.56 25.00
CA GLU A 383 -11.69 -20.79 25.27
C GLU A 383 -11.18 -21.99 24.43
N VAL A 384 -10.83 -21.79 23.15
CA VAL A 384 -10.25 -22.86 22.31
C VAL A 384 -8.86 -23.31 22.79
N LYS A 385 -8.14 -22.48 23.56
CA LYS A 385 -6.85 -22.88 24.17
C LYS A 385 -7.02 -23.60 25.52
N GLU A 386 -8.10 -23.34 26.25
CA GLU A 386 -8.37 -23.99 27.55
C GLU A 386 -8.97 -25.40 27.40
N VAL A 387 -9.62 -25.71 26.27
CA VAL A 387 -10.23 -27.04 26.04
C VAL A 387 -9.21 -28.10 25.59
N SER A 388 -7.96 -27.74 25.28
CA SER A 388 -6.92 -28.70 24.89
C SER A 388 -5.71 -28.69 25.82
N PHE A 389 -5.89 -29.11 27.07
CA PHE A 389 -4.90 -29.89 27.85
C PHE A 389 -5.60 -30.58 29.04
N LYS A 390 -6.31 -31.68 28.73
CA LYS A 390 -6.35 -32.86 29.60
C LYS A 390 -5.99 -34.07 28.74
N VAL A 391 -4.69 -34.35 28.67
CA VAL A 391 -4.14 -35.71 28.63
C VAL A 391 -2.99 -35.72 29.61
#